data_AF-A0A4R0Z2I7-F1
#
_entry.id   AF-A0A4R0Z2I7-F1
#
_cell.length_a   1.000
_cell.length_b   1.000
_cell.length_c   1.000
_cell.angle_alpha   90.00
_cell.angle_beta   90.00
_cell.angle_gamma   90.00
#
_symmetry.space_group_name_H-M   'P 1'
#
loop_
_entity.id
_entity.type
_entity.pdbx_description
1 polymer ?
#
loop_
_entity_poly.entity_id
_entity_poly.type
_entity_poly.pdbx_seq_one_letter_code
_entity_poly.pdbx_strand_id
1 'polypeptide(L)'
;MHDLLNDPNMNNYPEFRTFCELKSRGLRKQALASMTPFLKTVETWDFDQRQEFVAWLYTHDESSDRADSYNVFVYSLVTNVLQPTLHEWKQRFPNDPRPYRWLMEYEQAFALGGLAEQIAVEALMDQKIFALWFAFHHINEDLYLSEVDEDREIILEARKLNQSVLSEEKRADYEAELDHYSDLLADWVSYTQSGPDDESFLDWCERNERDYPFTGSYYYEG
;
A
#
# COMPACT_ATOMS: atom_id res chain seq x y z
N MET A 1 8.43 -16.85 -2.72
CA MET A 1 7.79 -18.06 -3.31
C MET A 1 8.14 -19.37 -2.62
N HIS A 2 9.26 -19.43 -1.89
CA HIS A 2 9.64 -20.65 -1.16
C HIS A 2 8.56 -21.05 -0.13
N ASP A 3 8.11 -20.09 0.66
CA ASP A 3 7.13 -20.33 1.73
C ASP A 3 5.79 -20.82 1.18
N LEU A 4 5.31 -20.20 0.11
CA LEU A 4 4.06 -20.59 -0.56
C LEU A 4 4.10 -22.04 -1.07
N LEU A 5 5.23 -22.49 -1.61
CA LEU A 5 5.38 -23.86 -2.11
C LEU A 5 5.45 -24.91 -1.00
N ASN A 6 5.90 -24.50 0.20
CA ASN A 6 6.02 -25.34 1.38
C ASN A 6 4.74 -25.34 2.24
N ASP A 7 3.79 -24.46 1.98
CA ASP A 7 2.50 -24.43 2.67
C ASP A 7 1.73 -25.76 2.46
N PRO A 8 1.28 -26.44 3.52
CA PRO A 8 0.52 -27.69 3.40
C PRO A 8 -0.73 -27.59 2.51
N ASN A 9 -1.41 -26.44 2.51
CA ASN A 9 -2.63 -26.21 1.73
C ASN A 9 -2.35 -26.12 0.23
N MET A 10 -1.10 -25.87 -0.20
CA MET A 10 -0.71 -25.92 -1.61
C MET A 10 -0.97 -27.30 -2.25
N ASN A 11 -1.02 -28.38 -1.46
CA ASN A 11 -1.37 -29.71 -1.96
C ASN A 11 -2.83 -29.83 -2.43
N ASN A 12 -3.71 -28.93 -1.98
CA ASN A 12 -5.11 -28.90 -2.44
C ASN A 12 -5.24 -28.31 -3.84
N TYR A 13 -4.19 -27.67 -4.37
CA TYR A 13 -4.22 -26.93 -5.64
C TYR A 13 -3.06 -27.36 -6.57
N PRO A 14 -3.03 -28.61 -7.06
CA PRO A 14 -1.88 -29.17 -7.78
C PRO A 14 -1.54 -28.44 -9.09
N GLU A 15 -2.54 -27.94 -9.84
CA GLU A 15 -2.29 -27.14 -11.04
C GLU A 15 -1.69 -25.76 -10.69
N PHE A 16 -2.11 -25.18 -9.56
CA PHE A 16 -1.54 -23.92 -9.06
C PHE A 16 -0.12 -24.11 -8.53
N ARG A 17 0.16 -25.24 -7.87
CA ARG A 17 1.52 -25.65 -7.48
C ARG A 17 2.44 -25.68 -8.69
N THR A 18 2.00 -26.28 -9.79
CA THR A 18 2.78 -26.36 -11.05
C THR A 18 3.14 -24.95 -11.55
N PHE A 19 2.18 -24.02 -11.52
CA PHE A 19 2.44 -22.62 -11.87
C PHE A 19 3.52 -22.00 -10.96
N CYS A 20 3.39 -22.17 -9.65
CA CYS A 20 4.34 -21.63 -8.67
C CYS A 20 5.75 -22.22 -8.86
N GLU A 21 5.88 -23.54 -9.07
CA GLU A 21 7.17 -24.20 -9.29
C GLU A 21 7.86 -23.74 -10.58
N LEU A 22 7.10 -23.53 -11.66
CA LEU A 22 7.66 -22.99 -12.90
C LEU A 22 8.12 -21.54 -12.72
N LYS A 23 7.38 -20.75 -11.95
CA LYS A 23 7.70 -19.35 -11.70
C LYS A 23 8.91 -19.19 -10.78
N SER A 24 9.06 -20.01 -9.74
CA SER A 24 10.24 -20.02 -8.87
C SER A 24 11.53 -20.38 -9.61
N ARG A 25 11.42 -21.15 -10.71
CA ARG A 25 12.54 -21.48 -11.62
C ARG A 25 12.80 -20.42 -12.70
N GLY A 26 12.07 -19.30 -12.70
CA GLY A 26 12.20 -18.25 -13.72
C GLY A 26 11.59 -18.60 -15.09
N LEU A 27 10.83 -19.69 -15.21
CA LEU A 27 10.26 -20.16 -16.48
C LEU A 27 8.94 -19.44 -16.82
N ARG A 28 8.98 -18.11 -16.94
CA ARG A 28 7.80 -17.23 -17.07
C ARG A 28 6.79 -17.70 -18.12
N LYS A 29 7.23 -18.03 -19.34
CA LYS A 29 6.32 -18.47 -20.42
C LYS A 29 5.61 -19.79 -20.09
N GLN A 30 6.33 -20.74 -19.49
CA GLN A 30 5.77 -22.04 -19.13
C GLN A 30 4.82 -21.92 -17.94
N ALA A 31 5.18 -21.12 -16.93
CA ALA A 31 4.31 -20.80 -15.81
C ALA A 31 2.98 -20.19 -16.29
N LEU A 32 3.03 -19.18 -17.16
CA LEU A 32 1.80 -18.59 -17.69
C LEU A 32 0.96 -19.59 -18.50
N ALA A 33 1.59 -20.50 -19.24
CA ALA A 33 0.87 -21.56 -19.95
C ALA A 33 0.21 -22.58 -18.99
N SER A 34 0.85 -22.89 -17.85
CA SER A 34 0.31 -23.82 -16.85
C SER A 34 -0.85 -23.24 -16.04
N MET A 35 -1.16 -21.94 -16.19
CA MET A 35 -2.38 -21.36 -15.62
C MET A 35 -3.65 -21.85 -16.32
N THR A 36 -3.58 -22.24 -17.60
CA THR A 36 -4.78 -22.65 -18.35
C THR A 36 -5.47 -23.87 -17.73
N PRO A 37 -4.78 -24.97 -17.38
CA PRO A 37 -5.39 -26.08 -16.63
C PRO A 37 -5.99 -25.65 -15.29
N PHE A 38 -5.28 -24.83 -14.51
CA PHE A 38 -5.77 -24.35 -13.22
C PHE A 38 -7.08 -23.58 -13.37
N LEU A 39 -7.16 -22.65 -14.32
CA LEU A 39 -8.38 -21.86 -14.56
C LEU A 39 -9.57 -22.76 -14.94
N LYS A 40 -9.36 -23.79 -15.76
CA LYS A 40 -10.42 -24.78 -16.08
C LYS A 40 -10.89 -25.55 -14.85
N THR A 41 -9.99 -25.87 -13.92
CA THR A 41 -10.37 -26.50 -12.66
C THR A 41 -11.20 -25.54 -11.81
N VAL A 42 -10.78 -24.28 -11.69
CA VAL A 42 -11.51 -23.25 -10.93
C VAL A 42 -12.89 -22.95 -11.51
N GLU A 43 -13.08 -23.04 -12.83
CA GLU A 43 -14.41 -22.90 -13.46
C GLU A 43 -15.44 -23.92 -12.95
N THR A 44 -14.99 -25.05 -12.40
CA THR A 44 -15.86 -26.08 -11.82
C THR A 44 -16.15 -25.88 -10.34
N TRP A 45 -15.45 -24.95 -9.69
CA TRP A 45 -15.59 -24.71 -8.26
C TRP A 45 -16.86 -23.93 -7.94
N ASP A 46 -17.50 -24.28 -6.83
CA ASP A 46 -18.50 -23.42 -6.23
C ASP A 46 -17.86 -22.18 -5.58
N PHE A 47 -18.70 -21.32 -5.02
CA PHE A 47 -18.21 -20.11 -4.36
C PHE A 47 -17.36 -20.41 -3.12
N ASP A 48 -17.73 -21.39 -2.31
CA ASP A 48 -17.05 -21.69 -1.05
C ASP A 48 -15.62 -22.19 -1.33
N GLN A 49 -15.45 -23.04 -2.35
CA GLN A 49 -14.15 -23.51 -2.82
C GLN A 49 -13.27 -22.36 -3.36
N ARG A 50 -13.84 -21.44 -4.15
CA ARG A 50 -13.11 -20.26 -4.63
C ARG A 50 -12.73 -19.34 -3.47
N GLN A 51 -13.66 -19.11 -2.54
CA GLN A 51 -13.44 -18.29 -1.36
C GLN A 51 -12.30 -18.84 -0.50
N GLU A 52 -12.27 -20.15 -0.26
CA GLU A 52 -11.22 -20.82 0.50
C GLU A 52 -9.84 -20.62 -0.14
N PHE A 53 -9.73 -20.85 -1.45
CA PHE A 53 -8.49 -20.61 -2.19
C PHE A 53 -8.02 -19.16 -2.12
N VAL A 54 -8.94 -18.20 -2.37
CA VAL A 54 -8.62 -16.77 -2.32
C VAL A 54 -8.19 -16.36 -0.92
N ALA A 55 -8.91 -16.80 0.10
CA ALA A 55 -8.60 -16.48 1.48
C ALA A 55 -7.23 -17.03 1.91
N TRP A 56 -6.93 -18.28 1.54
CA TRP A 56 -5.63 -18.88 1.78
C TRP A 56 -4.50 -18.09 1.09
N LEU A 57 -4.66 -17.78 -0.19
CA LEU A 57 -3.63 -17.09 -0.97
C LEU A 57 -3.32 -15.70 -0.41
N TYR A 58 -4.35 -14.91 -0.10
CA TYR A 58 -4.15 -13.58 0.48
C TYR A 58 -3.64 -13.63 1.92
N THR A 59 -4.07 -14.59 2.74
CA THR A 59 -3.51 -14.77 4.09
C THR A 59 -2.01 -15.07 4.01
N HIS A 60 -1.60 -15.89 3.03
CA HIS A 60 -0.19 -16.16 2.79
C HIS A 60 0.56 -14.89 2.38
N ASP A 61 0.03 -14.13 1.43
CA ASP A 61 0.59 -12.85 0.97
C ASP A 61 0.81 -11.87 2.13
N GLU A 62 -0.19 -11.70 3.00
CA GLU A 62 -0.13 -10.82 4.18
C GLU A 62 0.90 -11.26 5.23
N SER A 63 1.16 -12.56 5.31
CA SER A 63 2.13 -13.12 6.27
C SER A 63 3.57 -13.18 5.75
N SER A 64 3.76 -13.02 4.43
CA SER A 64 5.06 -13.14 3.78
C SER A 64 5.82 -11.81 3.76
N ASP A 65 7.15 -11.86 3.84
CA ASP A 65 7.97 -10.68 3.60
C ASP A 65 7.67 -10.14 2.18
N ARG A 66 7.46 -8.82 2.06
CA ARG A 66 7.04 -8.15 0.81
C ARG A 66 7.92 -8.49 -0.40
N ALA A 67 9.18 -8.87 -0.18
CA ALA A 67 10.10 -9.31 -1.24
C ALA A 67 9.64 -10.58 -1.99
N ASP A 68 8.78 -11.41 -1.38
CA ASP A 68 8.44 -12.74 -1.87
C ASP A 68 7.02 -12.85 -2.48
N SER A 69 6.20 -11.81 -2.30
CA SER A 69 4.74 -11.73 -2.55
C SER A 69 4.36 -11.35 -3.99
N TYR A 70 5.06 -10.40 -4.61
CA TYR A 70 4.73 -9.84 -5.94
C TYR A 70 4.79 -10.84 -7.11
N ASN A 71 5.31 -12.03 -6.87
CA ASN A 71 5.50 -13.05 -7.89
C ASN A 71 4.33 -14.03 -8.03
N VAL A 72 3.16 -13.86 -7.42
CA VAL A 72 2.08 -14.86 -7.57
C VAL A 72 0.86 -14.33 -8.32
N PHE A 73 0.54 -13.05 -8.13
CA PHE A 73 -0.63 -12.37 -8.69
C PHE A 73 -0.48 -12.01 -10.18
N VAL A 74 -0.49 -13.02 -11.06
CA VAL A 74 -0.50 -12.81 -12.51
C VAL A 74 -1.88 -12.38 -13.02
N TYR A 75 -1.91 -11.60 -14.10
CA TYR A 75 -3.13 -11.04 -14.69
C TYR A 75 -4.26 -12.08 -14.83
N SER A 76 -3.97 -13.28 -15.33
CA SER A 76 -4.99 -14.31 -15.54
C SER A 76 -5.58 -14.84 -14.22
N LEU A 77 -4.79 -14.93 -13.15
CA LEU A 77 -5.27 -15.30 -11.82
C LEU A 77 -6.14 -14.19 -11.24
N VAL A 78 -5.65 -12.94 -11.30
CA VAL A 78 -6.34 -11.76 -10.75
C VAL A 78 -7.71 -11.58 -11.41
N THR A 79 -7.75 -11.57 -12.73
CA THR A 79 -8.96 -11.21 -13.49
C THR A 79 -10.00 -12.32 -13.58
N ASN A 80 -9.58 -13.59 -13.59
CA ASN A 80 -10.52 -14.71 -13.77
C ASN A 80 -10.92 -15.38 -12.45
N VAL A 81 -10.13 -15.21 -11.38
CA VAL A 81 -10.38 -15.90 -10.09
C VAL A 81 -10.51 -14.91 -8.95
N LEU A 82 -9.45 -14.13 -8.68
CA LEU A 82 -9.39 -13.33 -7.45
C LEU A 82 -10.45 -12.23 -7.43
N GLN A 83 -10.42 -11.32 -8.41
CA GLN A 83 -11.36 -10.21 -8.46
C GLN A 83 -12.82 -10.69 -8.53
N PRO A 84 -13.23 -11.60 -9.43
CA PRO A 84 -14.62 -12.07 -9.45
C PRO A 84 -15.07 -12.67 -8.12
N THR A 85 -14.21 -13.44 -7.45
CA THR A 85 -14.53 -14.06 -6.16
C THR A 85 -14.64 -13.02 -5.05
N LEU A 86 -13.74 -12.02 -4.99
CA LEU A 86 -13.83 -10.94 -4.00
C LEU A 86 -15.09 -10.08 -4.18
N HIS A 87 -15.47 -9.78 -5.43
CA HIS A 87 -16.70 -9.03 -5.71
C HIS A 87 -17.96 -9.81 -5.31
N GLU A 88 -18.00 -11.10 -5.62
CA GLU A 88 -19.10 -11.97 -5.19
C GLU A 88 -19.13 -12.14 -3.67
N TRP A 89 -17.97 -12.23 -3.02
CA TRP A 89 -17.85 -12.28 -1.57
C TRP A 89 -18.44 -11.04 -0.92
N LYS A 90 -18.10 -9.83 -1.39
CA LYS A 90 -18.71 -8.58 -0.91
C LYS A 90 -20.24 -8.60 -1.00
N GLN A 91 -20.79 -9.15 -2.08
CA GLN A 91 -22.24 -9.24 -2.26
C GLN A 91 -22.90 -10.23 -1.28
N ARG A 92 -22.26 -11.38 -1.04
CA ARG A 92 -22.79 -12.43 -0.15
C ARG A 92 -22.61 -12.09 1.33
N PHE A 93 -21.49 -11.47 1.68
CA PHE A 93 -21.11 -11.16 3.07
C PHE A 93 -20.62 -9.70 3.17
N PRO A 94 -21.55 -8.72 3.10
CA PRO A 94 -21.19 -7.29 3.03
C PRO A 94 -20.54 -6.75 4.31
N ASN A 95 -20.62 -7.48 5.42
CA ASN A 95 -20.01 -7.10 6.70
C ASN A 95 -18.64 -7.77 6.93
N ASP A 96 -18.17 -8.59 6.00
CA ASP A 96 -16.82 -9.17 6.07
C ASP A 96 -15.81 -8.14 5.53
N PRO A 97 -14.86 -7.66 6.34
CA PRO A 97 -13.91 -6.62 5.91
C PRO A 97 -12.85 -7.13 4.93
N ARG A 98 -12.54 -8.44 4.95
CA ARG A 98 -11.44 -9.04 4.17
C ARG A 98 -11.52 -8.75 2.66
N PRO A 99 -12.66 -8.97 1.97
CA PRO A 99 -12.70 -8.71 0.54
C PRO A 99 -12.57 -7.23 0.17
N TYR A 100 -12.96 -6.30 1.06
CA TYR A 100 -12.71 -4.87 0.86
C TYR A 100 -11.22 -4.57 0.98
N ARG A 101 -10.56 -5.10 2.02
CA ARG A 101 -9.11 -4.96 2.23
C ARG A 101 -8.32 -5.48 1.03
N TRP A 102 -8.62 -6.68 0.54
CA TRP A 102 -7.91 -7.30 -0.58
C TRP A 102 -8.19 -6.66 -1.95
N LEU A 103 -9.26 -5.85 -2.04
CA LEU A 103 -9.52 -4.96 -3.18
C LEU A 103 -8.91 -3.57 -2.99
N MET A 104 -8.17 -3.35 -1.90
CA MET A 104 -7.57 -2.06 -1.51
C MET A 104 -8.61 -0.97 -1.22
N GLU A 105 -9.83 -1.36 -0.86
CA GLU A 105 -10.90 -0.46 -0.39
C GLU A 105 -10.77 -0.28 1.13
N TYR A 106 -9.64 0.29 1.57
CA TYR A 106 -9.20 0.25 2.96
C TYR A 106 -10.12 1.01 3.93
N GLU A 107 -10.74 2.11 3.49
CA GLU A 107 -11.71 2.86 4.31
C GLU A 107 -12.91 2.00 4.66
N GLN A 108 -13.43 1.25 3.69
CA GLN A 108 -14.57 0.39 3.89
C GLN A 108 -14.20 -0.85 4.72
N ALA A 109 -13.00 -1.41 4.51
CA ALA A 109 -12.48 -2.48 5.36
C ALA A 109 -12.36 -2.04 6.82
N PHE A 110 -11.76 -0.87 7.07
CA PHE A 110 -11.62 -0.31 8.41
C PHE A 110 -12.97 0.04 9.04
N ALA A 111 -13.91 0.60 8.27
CA ALA A 111 -15.26 0.90 8.76
C ALA A 111 -16.02 -0.35 9.24
N LEU A 112 -15.77 -1.50 8.62
CA LEU A 112 -16.42 -2.78 8.96
C LEU A 112 -15.70 -3.55 10.08
N GLY A 113 -14.36 -3.61 10.04
CA GLY A 113 -13.57 -4.43 10.96
C GLY A 113 -12.91 -3.66 12.11
N GLY A 114 -12.92 -2.33 12.08
CA GLY A 114 -12.37 -1.47 13.14
C GLY A 114 -10.90 -1.74 13.44
N LEU A 115 -10.53 -1.72 14.72
CA LEU A 115 -9.14 -1.90 15.16
C LEU A 115 -8.53 -3.27 14.80
N ALA A 116 -9.33 -4.28 14.44
CA ALA A 116 -8.80 -5.56 14.00
C ALA A 116 -8.17 -5.46 12.59
N GLU A 117 -8.56 -4.47 11.79
CA GLU A 117 -8.10 -4.29 10.40
C GLU A 117 -6.82 -3.47 10.32
N GLN A 118 -5.76 -3.89 11.02
CA GLN A 118 -4.50 -3.14 11.08
C GLN A 118 -3.84 -2.94 9.72
N ILE A 119 -3.93 -3.91 8.82
CA ILE A 119 -3.42 -3.76 7.45
C ILE A 119 -4.11 -2.60 6.73
N ALA A 120 -5.43 -2.43 6.91
CA ALA A 120 -6.17 -1.32 6.31
C ALA A 120 -5.83 0.02 6.98
N VAL A 121 -5.70 0.04 8.31
CA VAL A 121 -5.30 1.25 9.07
C VAL A 121 -3.91 1.73 8.63
N GLU A 122 -2.93 0.83 8.59
CA GLU A 122 -1.57 1.16 8.16
C GLU A 122 -1.52 1.57 6.69
N ALA A 123 -2.26 0.91 5.80
CA ALA A 123 -2.33 1.32 4.39
C ALA A 123 -2.93 2.73 4.21
N LEU A 124 -3.94 3.09 5.00
CA LEU A 124 -4.50 4.45 5.01
C LEU A 124 -3.51 5.47 5.57
N MET A 125 -2.72 5.11 6.59
CA MET A 125 -1.62 5.95 7.08
C MET A 125 -0.56 6.16 5.99
N ASP A 126 -0.11 5.09 5.35
CA ASP A 126 0.87 5.15 4.25
C ASP A 126 0.39 6.04 3.11
N GLN A 127 -0.91 5.98 2.75
CA GLN A 127 -1.51 6.86 1.73
C GLN A 127 -1.47 8.34 2.14
N LYS A 128 -1.74 8.65 3.41
CA LYS A 128 -1.71 10.01 3.93
C LYS A 128 -0.29 10.57 3.98
N ILE A 129 0.68 9.78 4.45
CA ILE A 129 2.09 10.16 4.43
C ILE A 129 2.59 10.33 2.99
N PHE A 130 2.21 9.44 2.07
CA PHE A 130 2.57 9.55 0.67
C PHE A 130 2.02 10.83 0.02
N ALA A 131 0.79 11.24 0.36
CA ALA A 131 0.21 12.50 -0.11
C ALA A 131 1.03 13.71 0.35
N LEU A 132 1.44 13.74 1.63
CA LEU A 132 2.30 14.79 2.17
C LEU A 132 3.68 14.78 1.50
N TRP A 133 4.32 13.61 1.39
CA TRP A 133 5.57 13.47 0.65
C TRP A 133 5.45 14.02 -0.77
N PHE A 134 4.38 13.70 -1.48
CA PHE A 134 4.13 14.20 -2.83
C PHE A 134 3.89 15.71 -2.87
N ALA A 135 3.31 16.32 -1.85
CA ALA A 135 3.18 17.77 -1.79
C ALA A 135 4.54 18.48 -1.67
N PHE A 136 5.50 17.87 -0.96
CA PHE A 136 6.79 18.47 -0.60
C PHE A 136 8.00 17.98 -1.40
N HIS A 137 7.88 16.98 -2.28
CA HIS A 137 9.07 16.38 -2.93
C HIS A 137 9.89 17.31 -3.83
N HIS A 138 9.34 18.47 -4.23
CA HIS A 138 10.04 19.54 -4.97
C HIS A 138 10.24 20.82 -4.14
N ILE A 139 10.08 20.76 -2.81
CA ILE A 139 10.17 21.94 -1.94
C ILE A 139 11.54 22.62 -1.99
N ASN A 140 12.60 21.87 -2.32
CA ASN A 140 13.97 22.36 -2.53
C ASN A 140 14.15 23.14 -3.86
N GLU A 141 13.16 23.08 -4.75
CA GLU A 141 13.07 23.84 -5.99
C GLU A 141 12.13 25.04 -5.83
N ASP A 142 11.87 25.45 -4.58
CA ASP A 142 10.88 26.47 -4.20
C ASP A 142 9.48 26.14 -4.71
N LEU A 143 9.17 24.85 -4.85
CA LEU A 143 7.94 24.35 -5.45
C LEU A 143 7.20 23.41 -4.50
N TYR A 144 6.13 23.94 -3.92
CA TYR A 144 5.12 23.19 -3.20
C TYR A 144 3.94 22.86 -4.14
N LEU A 145 3.50 21.59 -4.12
CA LEU A 145 2.57 21.03 -5.12
C LEU A 145 1.14 20.78 -4.61
N SER A 146 0.78 21.35 -3.47
CA SER A 146 -0.53 21.16 -2.83
C SER A 146 -1.10 22.48 -2.32
N GLU A 147 -2.19 22.41 -1.57
CA GLU A 147 -2.82 23.53 -0.89
C GLU A 147 -2.61 23.42 0.63
N VAL A 148 -2.20 24.53 1.26
CA VAL A 148 -1.81 24.56 2.68
C VAL A 148 -2.94 24.06 3.59
N ASP A 149 -4.18 24.40 3.31
CA ASP A 149 -5.32 23.98 4.13
C ASP A 149 -5.66 22.50 3.93
N GLU A 150 -5.46 21.96 2.73
CA GLU A 150 -5.65 20.53 2.43
C GLU A 150 -4.62 19.68 3.19
N ASP A 151 -3.34 20.04 3.13
CA ASP A 151 -2.29 19.30 3.83
C ASP A 151 -2.41 19.41 5.36
N ARG A 152 -2.87 20.56 5.89
CA ARG A 152 -3.22 20.69 7.32
C ARG A 152 -4.31 19.70 7.70
N GLU A 153 -5.35 19.57 6.88
CA GLU A 153 -6.44 18.62 7.13
C GLU A 153 -5.93 17.18 7.06
N ILE A 154 -5.10 16.83 6.07
CA ILE A 154 -4.47 15.52 5.96
C ILE A 154 -3.68 15.18 7.23
N ILE A 155 -2.85 16.10 7.73
CA ILE A 155 -2.07 15.89 8.96
C ILE A 155 -2.99 15.65 10.17
N LEU A 156 -4.06 16.44 10.32
CA LEU A 156 -5.01 16.28 11.43
C LEU A 156 -5.75 14.94 11.35
N GLU A 157 -6.21 14.55 10.17
CA GLU A 157 -6.86 13.26 9.96
C GLU A 157 -5.89 12.09 10.17
N ALA A 158 -4.64 12.22 9.73
CA ALA A 158 -3.60 11.22 9.92
C ALA A 158 -3.30 11.02 11.41
N ARG A 159 -3.14 12.11 12.19
CA ARG A 159 -2.95 12.01 13.64
C ARG A 159 -4.12 11.31 14.33
N LYS A 160 -5.36 11.59 13.89
CA LYS A 160 -6.55 10.90 14.42
C LYS A 160 -6.54 9.41 14.05
N LEU A 161 -6.18 9.07 12.82
CA LEU A 161 -6.06 7.69 12.36
C LEU A 161 -4.93 6.93 13.08
N ASN A 162 -3.81 7.61 13.36
CA ASN A 162 -2.65 7.04 14.07
C ASN A 162 -3.01 6.50 15.46
N GLN A 163 -4.05 7.05 16.10
CA GLN A 163 -4.60 6.52 17.37
C GLN A 163 -5.18 5.10 17.24
N SER A 164 -5.48 4.66 16.02
CA SER A 164 -6.00 3.32 15.70
C SER A 164 -4.90 2.32 15.33
N VAL A 165 -3.63 2.77 15.21
CA VAL A 165 -2.47 1.91 14.98
C VAL A 165 -2.09 1.22 16.29
N LEU A 166 -2.09 -0.12 16.27
CA LEU A 166 -1.83 -0.94 17.47
C LEU A 166 -0.33 -1.16 17.71
N SER A 167 0.49 -1.18 16.67
CA SER A 167 1.95 -1.27 16.80
C SER A 167 2.50 0.03 17.35
N GLU A 168 3.09 0.01 18.55
CA GLU A 168 3.64 1.22 19.17
C GLU A 168 4.82 1.79 18.38
N GLU A 169 5.64 0.91 17.77
CA GLU A 169 6.74 1.27 16.89
C GLU A 169 6.23 2.04 15.66
N LYS A 170 5.30 1.43 14.89
CA LYS A 170 4.74 2.09 13.71
C LYS A 170 4.00 3.39 14.05
N ARG A 171 3.29 3.41 15.18
CA ARG A 171 2.61 4.63 15.64
C ARG A 171 3.61 5.75 15.92
N ALA A 172 4.76 5.44 16.52
CA ALA A 172 5.82 6.40 16.75
C ALA A 172 6.47 6.86 15.43
N ASP A 173 6.70 5.94 14.50
CA ASP A 173 7.25 6.26 13.17
C ASP A 173 6.31 7.20 12.40
N TYR A 174 5.02 6.90 12.36
CA TYR A 174 4.03 7.78 11.72
C TYR A 174 3.93 9.13 12.41
N GLU A 175 4.02 9.20 13.74
CA GLU A 175 3.99 10.50 14.43
C GLU A 175 5.22 11.34 14.09
N ALA A 176 6.41 10.72 13.99
CA ALA A 176 7.63 11.41 13.60
C ALA A 176 7.54 11.97 12.16
N GLU A 177 6.96 11.21 11.22
CA GLU A 177 6.69 11.68 9.85
C GLU A 177 5.68 12.85 9.84
N LEU A 178 4.61 12.76 10.64
CA LEU A 178 3.61 13.82 10.74
C LEU A 178 4.15 15.09 11.39
N ASP A 179 5.03 14.96 12.38
CA ASP A 179 5.73 16.09 12.97
C ASP A 179 6.66 16.75 11.95
N HIS A 180 7.42 15.95 11.19
CA HIS A 180 8.26 16.46 10.10
C HIS A 180 7.46 17.27 9.08
N TYR A 181 6.36 16.74 8.54
CA TYR A 181 5.54 17.46 7.56
C TYR A 181 4.79 18.65 8.16
N SER A 182 4.40 18.57 9.43
CA SER A 182 3.79 19.69 10.15
C SER A 182 4.75 20.87 10.29
N ASP A 183 6.01 20.61 10.64
CA ASP A 183 7.05 21.63 10.75
C ASP A 183 7.40 22.21 9.38
N LEU A 184 7.58 21.34 8.37
CA LEU A 184 7.90 21.75 7.00
C LEU A 184 6.80 22.64 6.39
N LEU A 185 5.52 22.30 6.61
CA LEU A 185 4.39 23.11 6.17
C LEU A 185 4.34 24.47 6.88
N ALA A 186 4.61 24.50 8.19
CA ALA A 186 4.60 25.74 8.96
C ALA A 186 5.73 26.69 8.53
N ASP A 187 6.91 26.13 8.25
CA ASP A 187 8.06 26.88 7.74
C ASP A 187 7.82 27.36 6.31
N TRP A 188 7.26 26.53 5.42
CA TRP A 188 6.87 26.94 4.06
C TRP A 188 5.88 28.12 4.07
N VAL A 189 4.88 28.07 4.96
CA VAL A 189 3.92 29.17 5.13
C VAL A 189 4.61 30.43 5.65
N SER A 190 5.57 30.29 6.56
CA SER A 190 6.33 31.43 7.11
C SER A 190 7.22 32.07 6.05
N TYR A 191 7.92 31.25 5.25
CA TYR A 191 8.72 31.66 4.10
C TYR A 191 7.87 32.45 3.09
N THR A 192 6.77 31.87 2.61
CA THR A 192 5.90 32.51 1.61
C THR A 192 5.23 33.81 2.10
N GLN A 193 5.06 33.97 3.42
CA GLN A 193 4.54 35.20 4.03
C GLN A 193 5.61 36.26 4.33
N SER A 194 6.89 35.89 4.37
CA SER A 194 7.99 36.79 4.76
C SER A 194 8.36 37.84 3.70
N GLY A 195 7.81 37.74 2.48
CA GLY A 195 7.98 38.70 1.39
C GLY A 195 9.08 38.30 0.39
N PRO A 196 9.18 38.98 -0.76
CA PRO A 196 10.13 38.63 -1.80
C PRO A 196 11.51 39.21 -1.46
N ASP A 197 12.28 38.45 -0.70
CA ASP A 197 13.72 38.45 -0.91
C ASP A 197 13.97 37.42 -2.04
N ASP A 198 14.92 37.65 -2.94
CA ASP A 198 15.37 36.67 -3.97
C ASP A 198 16.08 35.46 -3.31
N GLU A 199 15.66 35.08 -2.09
CA GLU A 199 16.16 34.03 -1.21
C GLU A 199 15.33 32.76 -1.49
N SER A 200 16.01 31.63 -1.73
CA SER A 200 15.32 30.35 -1.88
C SER A 200 14.78 29.86 -0.52
N PHE A 201 13.83 28.93 -0.53
CA PHE A 201 13.34 28.28 0.68
C PHE A 201 14.47 27.58 1.45
N LEU A 202 15.46 27.04 0.74
CA LEU A 202 16.64 26.43 1.35
C LEU A 202 17.47 27.45 2.11
N ASP A 203 17.73 28.62 1.51
CA ASP A 203 18.47 29.71 2.15
C ASP A 203 17.71 30.23 3.37
N TRP A 204 16.37 30.36 3.25
CA TRP A 204 15.50 30.72 4.36
C TRP A 204 15.59 29.68 5.49
N CYS A 205 15.59 28.39 5.18
CA CYS A 205 15.73 27.32 6.17
C CYS A 205 17.09 27.40 6.89
N GLU A 206 18.20 27.57 6.16
CA GLU A 206 19.54 27.69 6.75
C GLU A 206 19.61 28.89 7.71
N ARG A 207 19.07 30.05 7.29
CA ARG A 207 19.02 31.27 8.11
C ARG A 207 18.18 31.11 9.37
N ASN A 208 17.15 30.27 9.34
CA ASN A 208 16.25 30.01 10.48
C ASN A 208 16.63 28.74 11.26
N GLU A 209 17.85 28.21 11.05
CA GLU A 209 18.37 27.01 11.75
C GLU A 209 17.45 25.78 11.58
N ARG A 210 16.85 25.64 10.40
CA ARG A 210 16.03 24.48 10.01
C ARG A 210 16.85 23.51 9.19
N ASP A 211 16.85 22.24 9.60
CA ASP A 211 17.57 21.16 8.92
C ASP A 211 16.56 20.10 8.46
N TYR A 212 16.30 20.09 7.15
CA TYR A 212 15.42 19.12 6.51
C TYR A 212 16.22 18.26 5.54
N PRO A 213 16.09 16.92 5.59
CA PRO A 213 16.69 16.05 4.60
C PRO A 213 15.91 16.13 3.29
N PHE A 214 16.30 17.04 2.40
CA PHE A 214 15.68 17.14 1.07
C PHE A 214 16.12 15.98 0.17
N THR A 215 15.17 15.40 -0.57
CA THR A 215 15.50 14.48 -1.66
C THR A 215 16.21 15.24 -2.78
N GLY A 216 17.50 14.97 -3.01
CA GLY A 216 18.24 15.61 -4.09
C GLY A 216 17.68 15.23 -5.46
N SER A 217 17.24 16.24 -6.23
CA SER A 217 16.83 16.09 -7.62
C SER A 217 18.07 15.99 -8.52
N TYR A 218 18.33 14.82 -9.11
CA TYR A 218 19.36 14.66 -10.15
C TYR A 218 18.74 14.91 -11.52
N TYR A 219 18.92 16.10 -12.08
CA TYR A 219 18.61 16.35 -13.47
C TYR A 219 19.72 15.80 -14.37
N TYR A 220 19.38 14.85 -15.25
CA TYR A 220 20.25 14.49 -16.35
C TYR A 220 20.12 15.59 -17.41
N GLU A 221 21.22 16.31 -17.69
CA GLU A 221 21.31 17.20 -18.85
C GLU A 221 21.08 16.37 -20.13
N GLY A 222 20.05 16.74 -20.90
CA GLY A 222 19.70 16.11 -22.18
C GLY A 222 20.49 16.67 -23.36
#